data_AF-A0AAD9P4T0-F1
#
_entry.id   AF-A0AAD9P4T0-F1
#
_cell.length_a   1.000
_cell.length_b   1.000
_cell.length_c   1.000
_cell.angle_alpha   90.00
_cell.angle_beta   90.00
_cell.angle_gamma   90.00
#
_symmetry.space_group_name_H-M   'P 1'
#
loop_
_entity.id
_entity.type
_entity.pdbx_description
1 polymer ?
#
loop_
_entity_poly.entity_id
_entity_poly.type
_entity_poly.pdbx_seq_one_letter_code
_entity_poly.pdbx_strand_id
1 'polypeptide(L)'
;MSFFSKLLERIVSHRLIAHRRGNDLYMPLQSAYWLSCSTKTASLHMHDSVIQSMDERKGVISLLIDLSTAFDTIDHTILLNTLSNVISVKDCYLSWFAAYLQQHRKYMVLIVGEQSKPHKLTCGVTQGSVLGPLLFTISIPLTHDGMAYYLYADDTQLFQEFSLRLPSAK
;
A
#
# COMPACT_ATOMS: atom_id res chain seq x y z
N MET A 1 2.55 -12.77 18.94
CA MET A 1 3.83 -12.04 18.86
C MET A 1 4.28 -11.62 20.25
N SER A 2 5.56 -11.75 20.57
CA SER A 2 6.11 -11.29 21.85
C SER A 2 6.18 -9.75 21.90
N PHE A 3 6.25 -9.19 23.12
CA PHE A 3 6.47 -7.75 23.32
C PHE A 3 7.71 -7.23 22.59
N PHE A 4 8.82 -7.97 22.67
CA PHE A 4 10.07 -7.63 22.00
C PHE A 4 9.94 -7.55 20.48
N SER A 5 9.16 -8.45 19.86
CA SER A 5 8.88 -8.39 18.42
C SER A 5 8.19 -7.08 18.04
N LYS A 6 7.17 -6.67 18.80
CA LYS A 6 6.44 -5.42 18.54
C LYS A 6 7.31 -4.19 18.75
N LEU A 7 8.20 -4.21 19.76
CA LEU A 7 9.15 -3.14 20.00
C LEU A 7 10.14 -2.99 18.84
N LEU A 8 10.72 -4.10 18.37
CA LEU A 8 11.63 -4.12 17.22
C LEU A 8 10.93 -3.62 15.95
N GLU A 9 9.73 -4.10 15.66
CA GLU A 9 8.92 -3.62 14.53
C GLU A 9 8.69 -2.10 14.60
N ARG A 10 8.43 -1.57 15.80
CA ARG A 10 8.21 -0.13 15.98
C ARG A 10 9.48 0.68 15.74
N ILE A 11 10.64 0.19 16.19
CA ILE A 11 11.94 0.82 15.93
C ILE A 11 12.25 0.81 14.44
N VAL A 12 12.05 -0.34 13.77
CA VAL A 12 12.29 -0.47 12.33
C VAL A 12 11.35 0.42 11.54
N SER A 13 10.05 0.45 11.87
CA SER A 13 9.07 1.32 11.24
C SER A 13 9.45 2.79 11.37
N HIS A 14 9.85 3.24 12.56
CA HIS A 14 10.29 4.61 12.78
C HIS A 14 11.50 4.98 11.91
N ARG A 15 12.51 4.10 11.84
CA ARG A 15 13.71 4.31 11.01
C ARG A 15 13.38 4.32 9.52
N LEU A 16 12.50 3.43 9.07
CA LEU A 16 12.10 3.35 7.67
C LEU A 16 11.32 4.59 7.23
N ILE A 17 10.43 5.11 8.08
CA ILE A 17 9.72 6.38 7.82
C ILE A 17 10.71 7.54 7.76
N ALA A 18 11.66 7.63 8.70
CA ALA A 18 12.68 8.67 8.70
C ALA A 18 13.56 8.61 7.43
N HIS A 19 13.98 7.40 7.03
CA HIS A 19 14.75 7.18 5.80
C HIS A 19 14.00 7.61 4.55
N ARG A 20 12.71 7.25 4.42
CA ARG A 20 11.88 7.69 3.30
C ARG A 20 11.75 9.20 3.25
N ARG A 21 11.57 9.84 4.42
CA ARG A 21 11.46 11.29 4.52
C ARG A 21 12.74 12.02 4.12
N GLY A 22 13.90 11.48 4.49
CA GLY A 22 15.19 12.09 4.19
C GLY A 22 15.68 11.93 2.74
N ASN A 23 15.07 11.02 1.97
CA ASN A 23 15.44 10.74 0.58
C ASN A 23 14.36 11.13 -0.44
N ASP A 24 13.35 11.90 -0.02
CA ASP A 24 12.20 12.31 -0.84
C ASP A 24 11.44 11.14 -1.52
N LEU A 25 11.48 9.95 -0.91
CA LEU A 25 10.80 8.74 -1.40
C LEU A 25 9.32 8.70 -0.98
N TYR A 26 8.64 9.82 -1.21
CA TYR A 26 7.25 10.04 -0.85
C TYR A 26 6.32 9.42 -1.89
N MET A 27 5.22 8.84 -1.41
CA MET A 27 4.01 8.66 -2.21
C MET A 27 3.12 9.86 -1.94
N PRO A 28 3.02 10.82 -2.87
CA PRO A 28 2.33 12.09 -2.61
C PRO A 28 0.84 11.92 -2.25
N LEU A 29 0.21 10.80 -2.61
CA LEU A 29 -1.24 10.62 -2.51
C LEU A 29 -1.68 9.42 -1.65
N GLN A 30 -0.76 8.84 -0.86
CA GLN A 30 -1.14 7.85 0.15
C GLN A 30 -1.40 8.52 1.50
N SER A 31 -2.67 8.62 1.87
CA SER A 31 -3.12 9.35 3.05
C SER A 31 -3.20 8.47 4.32
N ALA A 32 -3.26 7.15 4.18
CA ALA A 32 -3.28 6.26 5.34
C ALA A 32 -1.88 6.03 5.93
N TYR A 33 -1.84 5.84 7.25
CA TYR A 33 -0.63 5.50 8.01
C TYR A 33 0.48 6.57 8.00
N TRP A 34 0.17 7.79 7.57
CA TRP A 34 1.04 8.96 7.66
C TRP A 34 0.62 9.94 8.75
N LEU A 35 1.61 10.63 9.32
CA LEU A 35 1.39 11.69 10.30
C LEU A 35 0.61 12.85 9.64
N SER A 36 -0.51 13.26 10.25
CA SER A 36 -1.34 14.40 9.83
C SER A 36 -2.26 14.22 8.62
N CYS A 37 -2.45 13.00 8.09
CA CYS A 37 -3.47 12.70 7.09
C CYS A 37 -4.63 11.89 7.72
N SER A 38 -5.86 12.20 7.33
CA SER A 38 -7.07 11.50 7.76
C SER A 38 -7.92 11.10 6.55
N THR A 39 -8.95 10.27 6.77
CA THR A 39 -9.96 9.98 5.75
C THR A 39 -10.62 11.26 5.21
N LYS A 40 -10.81 12.27 6.07
CA LYS A 40 -11.40 13.56 5.68
C LYS A 40 -10.53 14.33 4.71
N THR A 41 -9.22 14.37 4.94
CA THR A 41 -8.30 15.09 4.03
C THR A 41 -8.21 14.39 2.69
N ALA A 42 -8.20 13.05 2.66
CA ALA A 42 -8.23 12.29 1.42
C ALA A 42 -9.50 12.57 0.60
N SER A 43 -10.67 12.53 1.24
CA SER A 43 -11.95 12.80 0.59
C SER A 43 -12.09 14.26 0.12
N LEU A 44 -11.55 15.23 0.88
CA LEU A 44 -11.55 16.64 0.49
C LEU A 44 -10.68 16.90 -0.73
N HIS A 45 -9.46 16.36 -0.77
CA HIS A 45 -8.58 16.51 -1.93
C HIS A 45 -9.22 15.95 -3.20
N MET A 46 -9.86 14.79 -3.11
CA MET A 46 -10.57 14.19 -4.23
C MET A 46 -11.73 15.08 -4.72
N HIS A 47 -12.54 15.59 -3.80
CA HIS A 47 -13.68 16.43 -4.14
C HIS A 47 -13.25 17.75 -4.78
N ASP A 48 -12.17 18.35 -4.27
CA ASP A 48 -11.58 19.56 -4.82
C ASP A 48 -11.08 19.34 -6.25
N SER A 49 -10.39 18.21 -6.50
CA SER A 49 -9.95 17.84 -7.85
C SER A 49 -11.12 17.63 -8.81
N VAL A 50 -12.22 17.00 -8.38
CA VAL A 50 -13.43 16.87 -9.23
C VAL A 50 -14.01 18.23 -9.59
N ILE A 51 -14.16 19.13 -8.61
CA ILE A 51 -14.69 20.48 -8.86
C ILE A 51 -13.79 21.21 -9.85
N GLN A 52 -12.48 21.17 -9.64
CA GLN A 52 -11.53 21.84 -10.51
C GLN A 52 -11.61 21.34 -11.97
N SER A 53 -11.69 20.02 -12.18
CA SER A 53 -11.86 19.48 -13.53
C SER A 53 -13.18 19.93 -14.17
N MET A 54 -14.25 20.04 -13.38
CA MET A 54 -15.56 20.52 -13.86
C MET A 54 -15.50 22.01 -14.26
N ASP A 55 -14.83 22.85 -13.47
CA ASP A 55 -14.59 24.26 -13.80
C ASP A 55 -13.80 24.41 -15.11
N GLU A 56 -12.87 23.49 -15.38
CA GLU A 56 -12.11 23.40 -16.63
C GLU A 56 -12.89 22.76 -17.80
N ARG A 57 -14.19 22.49 -17.63
CA ARG A 57 -15.08 21.83 -18.62
C ARG A 57 -14.57 20.45 -19.07
N LYS A 58 -13.90 19.74 -18.19
CA LYS A 58 -13.49 18.35 -18.39
C LYS A 58 -14.51 17.41 -17.76
N GLY A 59 -14.60 16.21 -18.32
CA GLY A 59 -15.25 15.08 -17.69
C GLY A 59 -14.26 14.36 -16.78
N VAL A 60 -14.78 13.75 -15.72
CA VAL A 60 -14.00 12.98 -14.76
C VAL A 60 -14.53 11.55 -14.70
N ILE A 61 -13.63 10.58 -14.78
CA ILE A 61 -13.93 9.19 -14.44
C ILE A 61 -13.20 8.88 -13.13
N SER A 62 -13.93 8.33 -12.17
CA SER A 62 -13.35 7.79 -10.95
C SER A 62 -13.65 6.31 -10.81
N LEU A 63 -12.62 5.52 -10.55
CA LEU A 63 -12.70 4.09 -10.34
C LEU A 63 -12.32 3.80 -8.88
N LEU A 64 -13.24 3.22 -8.13
CA LEU A 64 -12.99 2.75 -6.78
C LEU A 64 -12.66 1.25 -6.83
N ILE A 65 -11.51 0.88 -6.30
CA ILE A 65 -10.99 -0.49 -6.25
C ILE A 65 -10.89 -0.88 -4.78
N ASP A 66 -11.60 -1.94 -4.43
CA ASP A 66 -11.52 -2.61 -3.13
C ASP A 66 -10.65 -3.87 -3.26
N LEU A 67 -9.58 -3.94 -2.48
CA LEU A 67 -8.63 -5.06 -2.50
C LEU A 67 -9.02 -6.12 -1.48
N SER A 68 -9.57 -7.24 -1.96
CA SER A 68 -9.87 -8.37 -1.08
C SER A 68 -8.61 -8.91 -0.37
N THR A 69 -8.66 -8.99 0.95
CA THR A 69 -7.58 -9.56 1.79
C THR A 69 -6.20 -8.96 1.52
N ALA A 70 -6.13 -7.63 1.40
CA ALA A 70 -4.94 -6.91 0.93
C ALA A 70 -3.65 -7.22 1.70
N PHE A 71 -3.75 -7.48 3.01
CA PHE A 71 -2.58 -7.86 3.83
C PHE A 71 -2.12 -9.30 3.62
N ASP A 72 -2.99 -10.20 3.16
CA ASP A 72 -2.67 -11.63 2.97
C ASP A 72 -2.13 -11.91 1.56
N THR A 73 -2.29 -10.96 0.62
CA THR A 73 -1.95 -11.12 -0.80
C THR A 73 -0.63 -10.45 -1.21
N ILE A 74 0.07 -9.81 -0.27
CA ILE A 74 1.35 -9.13 -0.55
C ILE A 74 2.41 -10.14 -1.00
N ASP A 75 2.86 -10.04 -2.26
CA ASP A 75 3.97 -10.85 -2.75
C ASP A 75 5.30 -10.42 -2.12
N HIS A 76 6.00 -11.36 -1.47
CA HIS A 76 7.25 -11.08 -0.77
C HIS A 76 8.38 -10.69 -1.73
N THR A 77 8.41 -11.25 -2.94
CA THR A 77 9.43 -10.95 -3.96
C THR A 77 9.27 -9.52 -4.45
N ILE A 78 8.04 -9.12 -4.77
CA ILE A 78 7.74 -7.75 -5.21
C ILE A 78 8.10 -6.76 -4.10
N LEU A 79 7.67 -7.03 -2.86
CA LEU A 79 7.96 -6.14 -1.72
C LEU A 79 9.47 -6.01 -1.47
N LEU A 80 10.23 -7.11 -1.48
CA LEU A 80 11.69 -7.06 -1.30
C LEU A 80 12.39 -6.32 -2.44
N ASN A 81 11.94 -6.51 -3.69
CA ASN A 81 12.45 -5.76 -4.84
C ASN A 81 12.17 -4.27 -4.72
N THR A 82 10.96 -3.87 -4.29
CA THR A 82 10.63 -2.47 -4.05
C THR A 82 11.45 -1.88 -2.92
N LEU A 83 11.64 -2.60 -1.82
CA LEU A 83 12.50 -2.17 -0.71
C LEU A 83 13.96 -1.95 -1.16
N SER A 84 14.49 -2.86 -1.99
CA SER A 84 15.84 -2.76 -2.52
C SER A 84 16.01 -1.63 -3.53
N ASN A 85 15.15 -1.60 -4.56
CA ASN A 85 15.38 -0.80 -5.77
C ASN A 85 14.74 0.58 -5.70
N VAL A 86 13.59 0.70 -5.03
CA VAL A 86 12.86 1.98 -4.91
C VAL A 86 13.21 2.65 -3.59
N ILE A 87 13.14 1.91 -2.48
CA ILE A 87 13.40 2.48 -1.14
C ILE A 87 14.91 2.53 -0.80
N SER A 88 15.75 1.89 -1.62
CA SER A 88 17.20 1.83 -1.42
C SER A 88 17.63 1.20 -0.09
N VAL A 89 16.87 0.21 0.41
CA VAL A 89 17.25 -0.61 1.56
C VAL A 89 18.26 -1.68 1.12
N LYS A 90 19.44 -1.72 1.76
CA LYS A 90 20.55 -2.60 1.32
C LYS A 90 21.01 -3.57 2.41
N ASP A 91 21.77 -4.57 1.98
CA ASP A 91 22.58 -5.47 2.81
C ASP A 91 21.81 -6.14 3.96
N CYS A 92 22.33 -6.03 5.18
CA CYS A 92 21.79 -6.68 6.37
C CYS A 92 20.35 -6.26 6.69
N TYR A 93 19.93 -5.06 6.30
CA TYR A 93 18.56 -4.60 6.49
C TYR A 93 17.60 -5.33 5.55
N LEU A 94 17.97 -5.50 4.28
CA LEU A 94 17.17 -6.24 3.31
C LEU A 94 17.05 -7.72 3.72
N SER A 95 18.16 -8.33 4.18
CA SER A 95 18.15 -9.69 4.73
C SER A 95 17.25 -9.81 5.97
N TRP A 96 17.20 -8.78 6.82
CA TRP A 96 16.29 -8.75 7.96
C TRP A 96 14.81 -8.71 7.52
N PHE A 97 14.46 -7.90 6.50
CA PHE A 97 13.11 -7.90 5.95
C PHE A 97 12.74 -9.23 5.31
N ALA A 98 13.67 -9.86 4.59
CA ALA A 98 13.44 -11.18 4.01
C ALA A 98 13.17 -12.22 5.12
N ALA A 99 13.97 -12.23 6.18
CA ALA A 99 13.74 -13.11 7.34
C ALA A 99 12.44 -12.78 8.09
N TYR A 100 12.05 -11.50 8.17
CA TYR A 100 10.82 -11.04 8.79
C TYR A 100 9.58 -11.53 8.04
N LEU A 101 9.60 -11.49 6.70
CA LEU A 101 8.51 -11.93 5.84
C LEU A 101 8.44 -13.45 5.72
N GLN A 102 9.61 -14.10 5.55
CA GLN A 102 9.75 -15.54 5.42
C GLN A 102 9.74 -16.28 6.76
N GLN A 103 9.26 -15.66 7.85
CA GLN A 103 9.02 -16.38 9.11
C GLN A 103 8.42 -17.74 8.74
N HIS A 104 9.00 -18.85 9.23
CA HIS A 104 8.68 -20.24 8.87
C HIS A 104 7.26 -20.68 9.24
N ARG A 105 6.28 -19.82 9.00
CA ARG A 105 4.88 -19.98 9.24
C ARG A 105 4.36 -20.94 8.23
N LYS A 106 3.70 -21.93 8.79
CA LYS A 106 2.93 -22.89 8.05
C LYS A 106 1.48 -22.72 8.48
N TYR A 107 0.57 -22.86 7.54
CA TYR A 107 -0.84 -22.96 7.82
C TYR A 107 -1.30 -24.40 7.55
N MET A 108 -2.39 -24.78 8.20
CA MET A 108 -3.10 -26.03 8.00
C MET A 108 -4.59 -25.73 8.02
N VAL A 109 -5.36 -26.51 7.27
CA VAL A 109 -6.81 -26.38 7.21
C VAL A 109 -7.43 -27.64 7.82
N LEU A 110 -8.46 -27.45 8.65
CA LEU A 110 -9.27 -28.52 9.23
C LEU A 110 -10.65 -28.49 8.57
N ILE A 111 -11.03 -29.57 7.88
CA ILE A 111 -12.34 -29.71 7.25
C ILE A 111 -12.95 -31.02 7.72
N VAL A 112 -14.09 -30.95 8.41
CA VAL A 112 -14.85 -32.13 8.88
C VAL A 112 -13.95 -33.14 9.63
N GLY A 113 -13.07 -32.64 10.51
CA GLY A 113 -12.19 -33.47 11.33
C GLY A 113 -10.87 -33.90 10.68
N GLU A 114 -10.71 -33.70 9.37
CA GLU A 114 -9.48 -34.02 8.63
C GLU A 114 -8.56 -32.81 8.53
N GLN A 115 -7.28 -32.98 8.86
CA GLN A 115 -6.27 -31.91 8.79
C GLN A 115 -5.42 -32.02 7.53
N SER A 116 -5.22 -30.90 6.84
CA SER A 116 -4.26 -30.82 5.74
C SER A 116 -2.81 -30.94 6.25
N LYS A 117 -1.89 -31.30 5.35
CA LYS A 117 -0.46 -31.14 5.62
C LYS A 117 -0.11 -29.66 5.88
N PRO A 118 0.95 -29.36 6.64
CA PRO A 118 1.45 -28.00 6.81
C PRO A 118 1.93 -27.40 5.47
N HIS A 119 1.35 -26.27 5.06
CA HIS A 119 1.76 -25.52 3.87
C HIS A 119 2.48 -24.24 4.27
N LYS A 120 3.56 -23.87 3.56
CA LYS A 120 4.30 -22.62 3.82
C LYS A 120 3.48 -21.43 3.34
N LEU A 121 3.54 -20.34 4.09
CA LEU A 121 3.01 -19.04 3.66
C LEU A 121 4.03 -18.37 2.72
N THR A 122 3.62 -18.04 1.50
CA THR A 122 4.50 -17.42 0.47
C THR A 122 4.16 -15.97 0.18
N CYS A 123 3.05 -15.46 0.72
CA CYS A 123 2.57 -14.09 0.56
C CYS A 123 1.98 -13.58 1.88
N GLY A 124 1.77 -12.28 1.94
CA GLY A 124 1.11 -11.58 3.03
C GLY A 124 2.04 -11.14 4.16
N VAL A 125 1.52 -10.26 5.01
CA VAL A 125 2.16 -9.80 6.25
C VAL A 125 1.31 -10.22 7.44
N THR A 126 1.91 -10.24 8.63
CA THR A 126 1.18 -10.67 9.83
C THR A 126 0.12 -9.63 10.20
N GLN A 127 -1.15 -10.06 10.27
CA GLN A 127 -2.21 -9.23 10.83
C GLN A 127 -1.91 -8.89 12.30
N GLY A 128 -2.08 -7.62 12.68
CA GLY A 128 -1.73 -7.12 14.02
C GLY A 128 -0.24 -6.87 14.25
N SER A 129 0.59 -6.96 13.20
CA SER A 129 1.95 -6.41 13.23
C SER A 129 1.92 -4.88 13.19
N VAL A 130 2.92 -4.26 13.83
CA VAL A 130 3.14 -2.81 13.79
C VAL A 130 3.71 -2.41 12.43
N LEU A 131 4.53 -3.28 11.84
CA LEU A 131 5.23 -3.01 10.58
C LEU A 131 4.41 -3.34 9.33
N GLY A 132 3.42 -4.23 9.42
CA GLY A 132 2.59 -4.69 8.31
C GLY A 132 1.92 -3.57 7.50
N PRO A 133 1.20 -2.61 8.13
CA PRO A 133 0.60 -1.47 7.43
C PRO A 133 1.58 -0.64 6.59
N LEU A 134 2.79 -0.42 7.12
CA LEU A 134 3.83 0.31 6.41
C LEU A 134 4.39 -0.51 5.22
N LEU A 135 4.57 -1.82 5.40
CA LEU A 135 5.01 -2.69 4.31
C LEU A 135 3.97 -2.82 3.21
N PHE A 136 2.69 -2.87 3.56
CA PHE A 136 1.59 -2.85 2.60
C PHE A 136 1.62 -1.58 1.75
N THR A 137 1.76 -0.42 2.40
CA THR A 137 1.91 0.88 1.73
C THR A 137 3.09 0.89 0.74
N ILE A 138 4.20 0.22 1.06
CA ILE A 138 5.37 0.12 0.18
C ILE A 138 5.14 -0.89 -0.96
N SER A 139 4.32 -1.92 -0.73
CA SER A 139 4.06 -2.95 -1.74
C SER A 139 3.11 -2.50 -2.86
N ILE A 140 2.30 -1.47 -2.63
CA ILE A 140 1.42 -0.91 -3.66
C ILE A 140 2.31 -0.31 -4.76
N PRO A 141 2.19 -0.77 -6.01
CA PRO A 141 2.99 -0.23 -7.11
C PRO A 141 2.70 1.26 -7.26
N LEU A 142 3.76 2.07 -7.25
CA LEU A 142 3.71 3.47 -7.65
C LEU A 142 3.16 3.52 -9.08
N THR A 143 2.04 4.20 -9.28
CA THR A 143 1.23 4.09 -10.51
C THR A 143 1.97 4.57 -11.76
N HIS A 144 1.42 4.17 -12.91
CA HIS A 144 1.80 4.59 -14.25
C HIS A 144 1.60 6.10 -14.51
N ASP A 145 2.44 6.64 -15.40
CA ASP A 145 2.36 8.02 -15.89
C ASP A 145 0.95 8.37 -16.41
N GLY A 146 0.39 9.48 -15.91
CA GLY A 146 -0.81 10.12 -16.44
C GLY A 146 -2.12 9.87 -15.67
N MET A 147 -2.13 8.98 -14.68
CA MET A 147 -3.31 8.70 -13.86
C MET A 147 -3.11 9.18 -12.42
N ALA A 148 -4.02 10.01 -11.93
CA ALA A 148 -4.03 10.40 -10.52
C ALA A 148 -4.66 9.28 -9.69
N TYR A 149 -4.15 9.08 -8.48
CA TYR A 149 -4.61 8.01 -7.59
C TYR A 149 -4.66 8.52 -6.16
N TYR A 150 -5.68 8.14 -5.40
CA TYR A 150 -5.79 8.39 -3.97
C TYR A 150 -5.81 7.05 -3.25
N LEU A 151 -4.94 6.89 -2.26
CA LEU A 151 -4.82 5.65 -1.50
C LEU A 151 -5.12 5.91 -0.03
N TYR A 152 -6.02 5.11 0.53
CA TYR A 152 -6.24 5.03 1.97
C TYR A 152 -6.22 3.57 2.41
N ALA A 153 -5.09 3.13 2.95
CA ALA A 153 -4.86 1.73 3.25
C ALA A 153 -5.08 0.92 1.97
N ASP A 154 -5.97 -0.06 2.00
CA ASP A 154 -6.38 -0.92 0.90
C ASP A 154 -7.36 -0.26 -0.08
N ASP A 155 -8.06 0.80 0.33
CA ASP A 155 -8.94 1.57 -0.56
C ASP A 155 -8.10 2.30 -1.60
N THR A 156 -8.30 1.92 -2.87
CA THR A 156 -7.63 2.55 -4.00
C THR A 156 -8.64 3.25 -4.88
N GLN A 157 -8.41 4.52 -5.13
CA GLN A 157 -9.24 5.29 -6.04
C GLN A 157 -8.40 5.86 -7.17
N LEU A 158 -8.72 5.48 -8.40
CA LEU A 158 -8.09 6.01 -9.60
C LEU A 158 -8.95 7.14 -10.17
N PHE A 159 -8.27 8.13 -10.72
CA PHE A 159 -8.85 9.38 -11.20
C PHE A 159 -8.27 9.73 -12.56
N GLN A 160 -9.16 9.95 -13.54
CA GLN A 160 -8.78 10.34 -14.89
C GLN A 160 -9.69 11.44 -15.41
N GLU A 161 -9.07 12.53 -15.88
CA GLU A 161 -9.75 13.59 -16.61
C GLU A 161 -9.79 13.30 -18.11
N PHE A 162 -10.85 13.74 -18.78
CA PHE A 162 -10.96 13.70 -20.24
C PHE A 162 -11.72 14.93 -20.78
N SER A 163 -11.40 15.36 -21.99
CA SER A 163 -12.09 16.51 -22.60
C SER A 163 -13.49 16.12 -23.06
N LEU A 164 -14.48 16.94 -22.72
CA LEU A 164 -15.83 16.80 -23.23
C LEU A 164 -15.90 17.33 -24.66
N ARG A 165 -15.87 16.44 -25.65
CA ARG A 165 -16.26 16.80 -27.03
C ARG A 165 -17.77 16.85 -27.10
N LEU A 166 -18.34 18.04 -26.88
CA LEU A 166 -19.74 18.28 -27.20
C LEU A 166 -19.92 18.11 -28.72
N PRO A 167 -20.93 17.35 -29.20
CA PRO A 167 -21.27 17.35 -30.60
C PRO A 167 -21.55 18.80 -31.02
N SER A 168 -20.93 19.27 -32.10
CA SER A 168 -21.26 20.56 -32.69
C SER A 168 -22.77 20.60 -32.91
N ALA A 169 -23.46 21.54 -32.26
CA ALA A 169 -24.87 21.76 -32.48
C ALA A 169 -25.08 21.99 -33.99
N LYS A 170 -25.88 21.12 -34.61
CA LYS A 170 -26.38 21.32 -35.97
C LYS A 170 -27.42 22.42 -35.98
#